data_AF-A0AAP8HUW4-F1
#
_entry.id   AF-A0AAP8HUW4-F1
#
_cell.length_a   1.000
_cell.length_b   1.000
_cell.length_c   1.000
_cell.angle_alpha   90.00
_cell.angle_beta   90.00
_cell.angle_gamma   90.00
#
_symmetry.space_group_name_H-M   'P 1'
#
loop_
_entity.id
_entity.type
_entity.pdbx_description
1 polymer ?
#
loop_
_entity_poly.entity_id
_entity_poly.type
_entity_poly.pdbx_seq_one_letter_code
_entity_poly.pdbx_strand_id
1 'polypeptide(L)' 'SLEIIDNGRPYDPTKTPPPPLAATLDDAEIGGHGVRLMQHYLHDLRYTRNGNENRLPLVMRAA' A
#
# COMPACT_ATOMS: atom_id res chain seq x y z
N SER A 1 10.17 6.76 -10.68
CA SER A 1 8.80 6.76 -10.13
C SER A 1 7.94 5.84 -10.97
N LEU A 2 6.87 5.30 -10.39
CA LEU A 2 5.90 4.41 -11.04
C LEU A 2 4.49 4.89 -10.69
N GLU A 3 3.50 4.66 -11.54
CA GLU A 3 2.08 4.85 -11.21
C GLU A 3 1.34 3.53 -11.40
N ILE A 4 0.52 3.18 -10.41
CA ILE A 4 -0.44 2.07 -10.52
C ILE A 4 -1.84 2.68 -10.66
N ILE A 5 -2.59 2.19 -11.66
CA ILE A 5 -3.97 2.61 -11.91
C ILE A 5 -4.85 1.37 -11.93
N ASP A 6 -5.95 1.40 -11.18
CA ASP A 6 -6.97 0.36 -11.20
C ASP A 6 -8.37 0.97 -11.12
N ASN A 7 -9.38 0.22 -11.57
CA ASN A 7 -10.79 0.61 -11.54
C ASN A 7 -11.58 -0.05 -10.39
N GLY A 8 -10.88 -0.51 -9.35
CA GLY A 8 -11.47 -1.15 -8.19
C GLY A 8 -12.25 -0.18 -7.30
N ARG A 9 -12.71 -0.69 -6.16
CA ARG A 9 -13.34 0.14 -5.13
C ARG A 9 -12.35 1.21 -4.66
N PRO A 10 -12.81 2.44 -4.35
CA PRO A 10 -11.94 3.46 -3.78
C PRO A 10 -11.20 2.93 -2.55
N TYR A 11 -9.87 2.97 -2.59
CA TYR A 11 -9.03 2.47 -1.51
C TYR A 11 -7.79 3.35 -1.36
N ASP A 12 -7.70 4.06 -0.25
CA ASP A 12 -6.59 4.95 0.07
C ASP A 12 -5.60 4.23 1.01
N PRO A 13 -4.49 3.66 0.49
CA PRO A 13 -3.50 2.98 1.31
C PRO A 13 -2.66 3.94 2.15
N THR A 14 -2.73 5.26 1.93
CA THR A 14 -2.02 6.25 2.77
C THR A 14 -2.70 6.45 4.13
N LYS A 15 -4.00 6.15 4.21
CA LYS A 15 -4.83 6.29 5.42
C LYS A 15 -5.11 4.97 6.11
N THR A 16 -4.80 3.84 5.47
CA THR A 16 -5.07 2.54 6.05
C THR A 16 -3.90 2.14 6.94
N PRO A 17 -4.09 2.00 8.27
CA PRO A 17 -3.03 1.47 9.12
C PRO A 17 -2.78 0.00 8.77
N PRO A 18 -1.51 -0.46 8.75
CA PRO A 18 -1.23 -1.86 8.52
C PRO A 18 -1.72 -2.69 9.72
N PRO A 19 -2.16 -3.95 9.50
CA PRO A 19 -2.47 -4.86 10.59
C PRO A 19 -1.29 -5.01 11.57
N PRO A 20 -1.53 -5.28 12.86
CA PRO A 20 -0.46 -5.56 13.82
C PRO A 20 0.36 -6.77 13.38
N LEU A 21 1.61 -6.85 13.86
CA LEU A 21 2.40 -8.06 13.66
C LEU A 21 1.86 -9.19 14.54
N ALA A 22 1.89 -10.40 14.01
CA ALA A 22 1.70 -11.59 14.82
C ALA A 22 2.75 -11.65 15.93
N ALA A 23 2.35 -12.12 17.11
CA ALA A 23 3.26 -12.24 18.26
C ALA A 23 4.23 -13.42 18.10
N THR A 24 3.82 -14.46 17.36
CA THR A 24 4.59 -15.66 17.07
C THR A 24 4.46 -16.07 15.61
N LEU A 25 5.29 -17.02 15.18
CA LEU A 25 5.19 -17.60 13.83
C LEU A 25 3.92 -18.45 13.67
N ASP A 26 3.49 -19.14 14.73
CA ASP A 26 2.27 -19.95 14.72
C ASP A 26 1.00 -19.09 14.58
N ASP A 27 1.04 -17.84 15.09
CA ASP A 27 -0.05 -16.85 14.95
C ASP A 27 0.00 -16.11 13.60
N ALA A 28 1.03 -16.31 12.79
CA ALA A 28 1.22 -15.53 11.58
C ALA A 28 0.32 -16.03 10.44
N GLU A 29 -0.49 -15.14 9.89
CA GLU A 29 -1.30 -15.42 8.70
C GLU A 29 -0.55 -15.10 7.40
N ILE A 30 -0.81 -15.88 6.36
CA ILE A 30 -0.27 -15.61 5.02
C ILE A 30 -1.04 -14.43 4.39
N GLY A 31 -0.31 -13.36 4.08
CA GLY A 31 -0.86 -12.22 3.35
C GLY A 31 -1.10 -10.98 4.23
N GLY A 32 -1.92 -10.04 3.76
CA GLY A 32 -2.26 -8.82 4.52
C GLY A 32 -1.15 -7.78 4.70
N HIS A 33 0.07 -8.06 4.23
CA HIS A 33 1.22 -7.18 4.44
C HIS A 33 1.45 -6.12 3.35
N GLY A 34 0.66 -6.10 2.27
CA GLY A 34 0.88 -5.19 1.13
C GLY A 34 1.01 -3.71 1.54
N VAL A 35 0.07 -3.21 2.33
CA VAL A 35 0.08 -1.81 2.83
C VAL A 35 1.31 -1.54 3.70
N ARG A 36 1.68 -2.48 4.57
CA ARG A 36 2.87 -2.37 5.42
C ARG A 36 4.13 -2.23 4.57
N LEU A 37 4.28 -3.06 3.54
CA LEU A 37 5.42 -3.02 2.64
C LEU A 37 5.46 -1.69 1.87
N MET A 38 4.33 -1.26 1.32
CA MET A 38 4.23 0.02 0.59
C MET A 38 4.60 1.21 1.48
N GLN A 39 4.02 1.31 2.68
CA GLN A 39 4.27 2.43 3.60
C GLN A 39 5.69 2.43 4.18
N HIS A 40 6.35 1.26 4.26
CA HIS A 40 7.70 1.15 4.81
C HIS A 40 8.80 1.41 3.77
N TYR A 41 8.66 0.86 2.56
CA TYR A 41 9.74 0.86 1.56
C TYR A 41 9.65 2.01 0.55
N LEU A 42 8.45 2.57 0.33
CA LEU A 42 8.32 3.69 -0.60
C LEU A 42 8.82 4.97 0.06
N HIS A 43 9.57 5.74 -0.71
CA HIS A 43 9.94 7.10 -0.36
C HIS A 43 8.73 8.04 -0.32
N ASP A 44 7.84 7.88 -1.30
CA ASP A 44 6.61 8.65 -1.42
C ASP A 44 5.52 7.74 -1.98
N LEU A 45 4.33 7.83 -1.39
CA LEU A 45 3.11 7.11 -1.76
C LEU A 45 1.98 8.12 -1.65
N ARG A 46 1.31 8.40 -2.77
CA ARG A 46 0.12 9.24 -2.79
C ARG A 46 -1.04 8.49 -3.39
N TYR A 47 -2.23 8.97 -3.10
CA TYR A 47 -3.46 8.43 -3.65
C TYR A 47 -4.34 9.57 -4.15
N THR A 48 -4.87 9.39 -5.35
CA THR A 48 -5.99 10.19 -5.84
C THR A 48 -7.04 9.28 -6.47
N ARG A 49 -8.31 9.68 -6.37
CA ARG A 49 -9.39 9.07 -7.13
C ARG A 49 -9.72 9.99 -8.30
N ASN A 50 -9.67 9.48 -9.52
CA ASN A 50 -10.10 10.20 -10.72
C ASN A 50 -11.23 9.43 -11.40
N GLY A 51 -12.46 9.93 -11.27
CA GLY A 51 -13.65 9.20 -11.69
C GLY A 51 -13.72 7.80 -11.07
N ASN A 52 -13.66 6.78 -11.92
CA ASN A 52 -13.73 5.37 -11.50
C ASN A 52 -12.35 4.72 -11.28
N GLU A 53 -11.27 5.50 -11.27
CA GLU A 53 -9.91 4.99 -11.16
C GLU A 53 -9.24 5.41 -9.84
N ASN A 54 -8.65 4.44 -9.15
CA ASN A 54 -7.62 4.66 -8.15
C ASN A 54 -6.30 4.94 -8.88
N ARG A 55 -5.60 6.01 -8.47
CA ARG A 55 -4.28 6.38 -9.01
C ARG A 55 -3.28 6.49 -7.88
N LEU A 56 -2.26 5.64 -7.93
CA LEU A 56 -1.24 5.51 -6.90
C LEU A 56 0.14 5.78 -7.51
N PRO A 57 0.60 7.04 -7.54
CA PRO A 57 2.00 7.35 -7.82
C PRO A 57 2.89 6.92 -6.65
N LEU A 58 3.99 6.26 -6.99
CA LEU A 58 4.95 5.62 -6.09
C LEU A 58 6.36 6.10 -6.42
N VAL A 59 7.15 6.42 -5.40
CA VAL A 59 8.57 6.72 -5.52
C VAL A 59 9.35 5.76 -4.65
N MET A 60 10.29 5.03 -5.25
CA MET A 60 11.30 4.25 -4.53
C MET A 60 12.59 5.07 -4.47
N ARG A 61 13.36 4.96 -3.38
CA ARG A 61 14.74 5.44 -3.37
C ARG A 61 15.59 4.47 -4.20
N ALA A 62 16.45 5.00 -5.07
CA ALA A 62 17.55 4.20 -5.58
C ALA A 62 18.55 3.99 -4.42
N ALA A 63 19.12 2.79 -4.34
CA ALA A 63 20.22 2.48 -3.44
C ALA A 63 21.50 3.21 -3.85
#